data_AF-A0A352KE71-F1
#
_entry.id   AF-A0A352KE71-F1
#
_cell.length_a   1.000
_cell.length_b   1.000
_cell.length_c   1.000
_cell.angle_alpha   90.00
_cell.angle_beta   90.00
_cell.angle_gamma   90.00
#
_symmetry.space_group_name_H-M   'P 1'
#
loop_
_entity.id
_entity.type
_entity.pdbx_description
1 polymer ?
#
loop_
_entity_poly.entity_id
_entity_poly.type
_entity_poly.pdbx_seq_one_letter_code
_entity_poly.pdbx_strand_id
1 'polypeptide(L)'
;MQESQTHMDTGEEVAEARLYSPSSFIHLRVHSAYSLLEGAVRVKDLPRLCLAQDMPAVAVTDTGNLFGALEIAETLVKEGV
;
A
#
# COMPACT_ATOMS: atom_id res chain seq x y z
N MET A 1 22.29 -16.60 43.46
CA MET A 1 21.08 -17.11 42.81
C MET A 1 20.99 -16.40 41.47
N GLN A 2 21.19 -17.14 40.37
CA GLN A 2 20.84 -16.74 38.99
C GLN A 2 19.41 -16.17 38.99
N GLU A 3 19.02 -15.24 38.11
CA GLU A 3 18.90 -15.50 36.67
C GLU A 3 19.36 -14.34 35.78
N SER A 4 20.18 -14.75 34.82
CA SER A 4 20.47 -14.10 33.54
C SER A 4 19.30 -14.28 32.56
N GLN A 5 18.90 -13.21 31.88
CA GLN A 5 18.26 -13.20 30.55
C GLN A 5 18.73 -11.88 29.91
N THR A 6 19.81 -11.82 29.12
CA THR A 6 19.97 -12.27 27.71
C THR A 6 18.99 -11.59 26.76
N HIS A 7 19.48 -10.55 26.07
CA HIS A 7 19.48 -10.32 24.62
C HIS A 7 18.34 -10.88 23.73
N MET A 8 17.96 -10.08 22.71
CA MET A 8 17.05 -10.36 21.57
C MET A 8 15.56 -10.17 21.90
N ASP A 9 14.72 -9.47 21.13
CA ASP A 9 14.65 -9.25 19.68
C ASP A 9 13.95 -7.90 19.38
N THR A 10 14.62 -6.97 18.70
CA THR A 10 14.07 -5.65 18.30
C THR A 10 13.59 -5.63 16.85
N GLY A 11 13.35 -6.79 16.24
CA GLY A 11 12.92 -6.92 14.84
C GLY A 11 11.40 -6.94 14.61
N GLU A 12 10.62 -7.47 15.55
CA GLU A 12 9.17 -7.66 15.34
C GLU A 12 8.35 -6.39 15.65
N GLU A 13 8.73 -5.62 16.67
CA GLU A 13 7.99 -4.41 17.09
C GLU A 13 8.01 -3.31 16.01
N VAL A 14 9.11 -3.20 15.25
CA VAL A 14 9.23 -2.25 14.13
C VAL A 14 8.42 -2.65 12.90
N ALA A 15 8.10 -3.94 12.73
CA ALA A 15 7.23 -4.42 11.68
C ALA A 15 5.75 -4.15 12.02
N GLU A 16 5.35 -4.37 13.27
CA GLU A 16 3.99 -4.10 13.75
C GLU A 16 3.66 -2.61 13.81
N ALA A 17 4.61 -1.76 14.21
CA ALA A 17 4.42 -0.31 14.23
C ALA A 17 4.18 0.29 12.82
N ARG A 18 4.57 -0.41 11.75
CA ARG A 18 4.26 -0.03 10.36
C ARG A 18 2.87 -0.46 9.91
N LEU A 19 2.20 -1.39 10.60
CA LEU A 19 0.90 -1.92 10.19
C LEU A 19 -0.25 -0.94 10.44
N TYR A 20 -0.10 -0.02 11.40
CA TYR A 20 -1.15 0.95 11.69
C TYR A 20 -0.63 2.16 12.46
N SER A 21 -0.32 3.25 11.76
CA SER A 21 -0.28 4.57 12.41
C SER A 21 -1.72 5.10 12.48
N PRO A 22 -2.20 5.59 13.63
CA PRO A 22 -3.53 6.18 13.73
C PRO A 22 -3.74 7.42 12.84
N SER A 23 -2.68 7.93 12.19
CA SER A 23 -2.75 8.98 11.17
C SER A 23 -2.60 8.48 9.72
N SER A 24 -2.53 7.18 9.48
CA SER A 24 -2.43 6.60 8.12
C SER A 24 -3.76 6.79 7.39
N PHE A 25 -3.70 7.37 6.18
CA PHE A 25 -4.87 7.55 5.33
C PHE A 25 -4.76 6.63 4.11
N ILE A 26 -5.84 5.92 3.78
CA ILE A 26 -5.89 4.99 2.64
C ILE A 26 -7.05 5.38 1.73
N HIS A 27 -6.73 5.63 0.46
CA HIS A 27 -7.77 5.87 -0.54
C HIS A 27 -8.44 4.55 -0.94
N LEU A 28 -9.73 4.43 -0.66
CA LEU A 28 -10.53 3.23 -0.96
C LEU A 28 -11.39 3.36 -2.23
N ARG A 29 -11.29 4.50 -2.93
CA ARG A 29 -12.01 4.77 -4.17
C ARG A 29 -11.12 5.58 -5.11
N VAL A 30 -10.35 4.87 -5.93
CA VAL A 30 -9.50 5.46 -6.95
C VAL A 30 -9.90 4.94 -8.32
N HIS A 31 -10.04 5.84 -9.29
CA HIS A 31 -10.28 5.50 -10.68
C HIS A 31 -8.96 5.60 -11.45
N SER A 32 -8.50 4.47 -11.97
CA SER A 32 -7.31 4.38 -12.81
C SER A 32 -7.61 4.83 -14.24
N ALA A 33 -6.58 4.90 -15.08
CA ALA A 33 -6.74 5.14 -16.52
C ALA A 33 -7.62 4.08 -17.23
N TYR A 34 -7.87 2.93 -16.60
CA TYR A 34 -8.81 1.92 -17.10
C TYR A 34 -10.29 2.23 -16.77
N SER A 35 -10.57 3.25 -15.96
CA SER A 35 -11.90 3.82 -15.82
C SER A 35 -12.19 4.73 -17.02
N LEU A 36 -12.76 4.14 -18.07
CA LEU A 36 -13.01 4.84 -19.34
C LEU A 36 -13.79 6.15 -19.12
N LEU A 37 -13.31 7.25 -19.70
CA LEU A 37 -13.88 8.60 -19.62
C LEU A 37 -13.81 9.30 -18.24
N GLU A 38 -13.37 8.62 -17.18
CA GLU A 38 -13.33 9.14 -15.80
C GLU A 38 -11.95 8.99 -15.11
N GLY A 39 -11.07 8.19 -15.70
CA GLY A 39 -9.77 7.81 -15.15
C GLY A 39 -8.73 8.91 -15.23
N ALA A 40 -8.11 9.22 -14.09
CA ALA A 40 -7.09 10.27 -13.99
C ALA A 40 -5.67 9.74 -13.74
N VAL A 41 -5.53 8.52 -13.19
CA VAL A 41 -4.24 8.02 -12.69
C VAL A 41 -3.70 6.88 -13.57
N ARG A 42 -2.52 7.08 -14.15
CA ARG A 42 -1.80 6.01 -14.87
C ARG A 42 -1.26 4.99 -13.87
N VAL A 43 -1.35 3.70 -14.19
CA VAL A 43 -0.92 2.61 -13.30
C VAL A 43 0.52 2.78 -12.81
N LYS A 44 1.43 3.16 -13.69
CA LYS A 44 2.85 3.36 -13.36
C LYS A 44 3.12 4.52 -12.37
N ASP A 45 2.22 5.50 -12.29
CA ASP A 45 2.36 6.62 -11.36
C ASP A 45 1.79 6.29 -9.98
N LEU A 46 0.91 5.29 -9.87
CA LEU A 46 0.16 4.97 -8.66
C LEU A 46 1.07 4.60 -7.47
N PRO A 47 2.09 3.72 -7.61
CA PRO A 47 2.98 3.41 -6.48
C PRO A 47 3.75 4.63 -6.01
N ARG A 48 4.27 5.45 -6.95
CA ARG A 48 4.99 6.68 -6.63
C ARG A 48 4.14 7.65 -5.81
N LEU A 49 2.84 7.77 -6.13
CA LEU A 49 1.91 8.59 -5.37
C LEU A 49 1.66 8.04 -3.97
N CYS A 50 1.48 6.73 -3.83
CA CYS A 50 1.26 6.08 -2.53
C CYS A 50 2.48 6.25 -1.61
N LEU A 51 3.68 5.96 -2.12
CA LEU A 51 4.94 6.12 -1.38
C LEU A 51 5.19 7.58 -0.99
N ALA A 52 4.86 8.54 -1.87
CA ALA A 52 5.04 9.97 -1.57
C ALA A 52 4.09 10.49 -0.49
N GLN A 53 3.05 9.75 -0.13
CA GLN A 53 2.05 10.11 0.87
C GLN A 53 2.03 9.14 2.07
N ASP A 54 3.06 8.29 2.19
CA ASP A 54 3.16 7.26 3.23
C ASP A 54 1.91 6.36 3.31
N MET A 55 1.31 6.05 2.15
CA MET A 55 0.14 5.20 2.05
C MET A 55 0.58 3.73 1.88
N PRO A 56 0.33 2.87 2.88
CA PRO A 56 0.74 1.46 2.82
C PRO A 56 -0.18 0.60 1.96
N ALA A 57 -1.29 1.14 1.45
CA ALA A 57 -2.24 0.45 0.58
C ALA A 57 -3.07 1.45 -0.23
N VAL A 58 -3.70 0.98 -1.30
CA VAL A 58 -4.67 1.74 -2.09
C VAL A 58 -5.70 0.79 -2.72
N ALA A 59 -6.97 1.20 -2.80
CA ALA A 59 -7.98 0.46 -3.57
C ALA A 59 -8.25 1.16 -4.90
N VAL A 60 -8.26 0.37 -5.98
CA VAL A 60 -8.70 0.81 -7.30
C VAL A 60 -10.08 0.26 -7.58
N THR A 61 -11.00 1.15 -7.95
CA THR A 61 -12.43 0.89 -8.12
C THR A 61 -12.91 1.47 -9.44
N ASP A 62 -12.39 0.94 -10.56
CA ASP A 62 -12.74 1.41 -11.89
C ASP A 62 -14.24 1.21 -12.21
N THR A 63 -14.79 2.11 -13.02
CA THR A 63 -16.23 2.13 -13.33
C THR A 63 -16.61 0.90 -14.16
N GLY A 64 -17.34 -0.02 -13.54
CA GLY A 64 -17.92 -1.19 -14.19
C GLY A 64 -16.90 -2.22 -14.72
N ASN A 65 -15.63 -2.15 -14.31
CA ASN A 65 -14.59 -3.04 -14.84
C ASN A 65 -13.43 -3.27 -13.86
N LEU A 66 -12.56 -4.23 -14.22
CA LEU A 66 -11.30 -4.57 -13.55
C LEU A 66 -10.18 -4.81 -14.57
N PHE A 67 -10.20 -4.12 -15.71
CA PHE A 67 -9.29 -4.42 -16.82
C PHE A 67 -7.80 -4.27 -16.43
N GLY A 68 -7.50 -3.28 -15.59
CA GLY A 68 -6.15 -3.04 -15.08
C GLY A 68 -5.78 -3.78 -13.82
N ALA A 69 -6.67 -4.62 -13.25
CA ALA A 69 -6.49 -5.12 -11.89
C ALA A 69 -5.20 -5.91 -11.69
N LEU A 70 -4.83 -6.78 -12.63
CA LEU A 70 -3.59 -7.56 -12.55
C LEU A 70 -2.34 -6.66 -12.64
N GLU A 71 -2.30 -5.76 -13.63
CA GLU A 71 -1.15 -4.85 -13.82
C GLU A 71 -0.96 -3.97 -12.58
N ILE A 72 -2.05 -3.44 -12.03
CA ILE A 72 -2.04 -2.62 -10.82
C ILE A 72 -1.54 -3.41 -9.63
N ALA A 73 -2.09 -4.60 -9.39
CA ALA A 73 -1.68 -5.46 -8.28
C ALA A 73 -0.18 -5.80 -8.37
N GLU A 74 0.31 -6.24 -9.54
CA GLU A 74 1.73 -6.55 -9.73
C GLU A 74 2.62 -5.32 -9.55
N THR A 75 2.17 -4.14 -9.99
CA THR A 75 2.97 -2.91 -9.89
C THR A 75 3.06 -2.43 -8.45
N LEU A 76 1.96 -2.47 -7.68
CA LEU A 76 1.94 -2.06 -6.27
C LEU A 76 2.77 -3.02 -5.40
N VAL A 77 2.58 -4.33 -5.58
CA VAL A 77 3.31 -5.36 -4.81
C VAL A 77 4.82 -5.26 -5.02
N LYS A 78 5.28 -4.96 -6.26
CA LYS A 78 6.71 -4.77 -6.55
C LYS A 78 7.33 -3.60 -5.77
N GLU A 79 6.54 -2.58 -5.47
CA GLU A 79 6.99 -1.36 -4.78
C GLU A 79 6.66 -1.37 -3.27
N GLY A 80 6.02 -2.44 -2.77
CA GLY A 80 5.69 -2.59 -1.36
C GLY A 80 4.48 -1.79 -0.89
N VAL A 81 3.50 -1.60 -1.77
CA VAL A 81 2.19 -0.96 -1.51
C VAL A 81 1.05 -1.96 -1.69
#